data_AF-A0A183BFP9-F1
#
_entry.id   AF-A0A183BFP9-F1
#
_cell.length_a   1.000
_cell.length_b   1.000
_cell.length_c   1.000
_cell.angle_alpha   90.00
_cell.angle_beta   90.00
_cell.angle_gamma   90.00
#
_symmetry.space_group_name_H-M   'P 1'
#
loop_
_entity.id
_entity.type
_entity.pdbx_description
1 polymer ?
#
loop_
_entity_poly.entity_id
_entity_poly.type
_entity_poly.pdbx_seq_one_letter_code
_entity_poly.pdbx_strand_id
1 'polypeptide(L)' 'MDTQSAPNGLFVALEGADRTGKSTQAKLLAEELTKLTGKKCLHLKFPDRTTPLGQCLDGYLTGKRNMDPHALHLLFTANR' A
#
# COMPACT_ATOMS: atom_id res chain seq x y z
N MET A 1 37.81 11.19 1.56
CA MET A 1 37.08 10.14 0.82
C MET A 1 35.61 10.40 1.09
N ASP A 2 34.94 11.10 0.18
CA ASP A 2 33.54 11.45 0.35
C ASP A 2 32.67 10.22 0.13
N THR A 3 32.09 9.70 1.21
CA THR A 3 31.05 8.67 1.14
C THR A 3 29.78 9.33 0.63
N GLN A 4 29.62 9.38 -0.69
CA GLN A 4 28.39 9.85 -1.32
C GLN A 4 27.29 8.83 -1.00
N SER A 5 26.49 9.09 0.05
CA SER A 5 25.33 8.27 0.39
C SER A 5 24.40 8.29 -0.82
N ALA A 6 24.03 7.10 -1.33
CA ALA A 6 23.03 6.99 -2.39
C ALA A 6 21.79 7.80 -1.97
N PRO A 7 21.21 8.64 -2.85
CA PRO A 7 20.07 9.45 -2.47
C PRO A 7 18.93 8.54 -2.01
N ASN A 8 18.44 8.76 -0.79
CA ASN A 8 17.32 8.02 -0.21
C ASN A 8 16.10 8.13 -1.15
N GLY A 9 15.46 7.00 -1.44
CA GLY A 9 14.22 6.99 -2.21
C GLY A 9 13.10 7.78 -1.51
N LEU A 10 12.14 8.29 -2.29
CA LEU A 10 10.96 8.96 -1.76
C LEU A 10 9.86 7.93 -1.48
N PHE A 11 9.26 7.99 -0.29
CA PHE A 11 8.05 7.24 0.05
C PHE A 11 6.85 8.19 0.07
N VAL A 12 5.85 7.91 -0.77
CA VAL A 12 4.63 8.73 -0.92
C VAL A 12 3.42 7.87 -0.60
N ALA A 13 2.58 8.31 0.34
CA ALA A 13 1.32 7.68 0.67
C ALA A 13 0.13 8.51 0.14
N LEU A 14 -0.82 7.85 -0.51
CA LEU A 14 -2.06 8.47 -1.00
C LEU A 14 -3.23 8.00 -0.13
N GLU A 15 -3.76 8.91 0.68
CA GLU A 15 -4.86 8.65 1.63
C GLU A 15 -6.17 9.32 1.20
N GLY A 16 -7.29 8.85 1.75
CA GLY A 16 -8.60 9.47 1.54
C GLY A 16 -9.78 8.49 1.60
N ALA A 17 -10.99 9.03 1.51
CA ALA A 17 -12.24 8.28 1.59
C ALA A 17 -12.40 7.23 0.46
N ASP A 18 -13.35 6.33 0.60
CA ASP A 18 -13.63 5.31 -0.41
C ASP A 18 -14.04 5.92 -1.76
N ARG A 19 -13.58 5.28 -2.84
CA ARG A 19 -13.89 5.66 -4.23
C ARG A 19 -13.43 7.07 -4.66
N THR A 20 -12.47 7.69 -3.95
CA THR A 20 -11.85 8.97 -4.36
C THR A 20 -10.75 8.85 -5.42
N GLY A 21 -10.57 7.67 -6.02
CA GLY A 21 -9.60 7.46 -7.11
C GLY A 21 -8.16 7.15 -6.68
N LYS A 22 -7.90 6.91 -5.37
CA LYS A 22 -6.55 6.64 -4.83
C LYS A 22 -5.77 5.58 -5.62
N SER A 23 -6.38 4.41 -5.86
CA SER A 23 -5.73 3.31 -6.59
C SER A 23 -5.34 3.71 -8.02
N THR A 24 -6.19 4.49 -8.70
CA THR A 24 -5.92 4.98 -10.04
C THR A 24 -4.75 5.97 -10.02
N GLN A 25 -4.79 6.94 -9.11
CA GLN A 25 -3.75 7.97 -9.00
C GLN A 25 -2.40 7.38 -8.57
N ALA A 26 -2.38 6.45 -7.62
CA ALA A 26 -1.16 5.78 -7.17
C ALA A 26 -0.49 4.99 -8.30
N LYS A 27 -1.27 4.27 -9.11
CA LYS A 27 -0.77 3.56 -10.30
C LYS A 27 -0.19 4.52 -11.34
N LEU A 28 -0.95 5.56 -11.72
CA LEU A 28 -0.51 6.55 -12.72
C LEU A 28 0.76 7.27 -12.26
N LEU A 29 0.83 7.66 -10.99
CA LEU A 29 2.00 8.32 -10.41
C LEU A 29 3.23 7.41 -10.45
N ALA A 30 3.10 6.14 -10.06
CA ALA A 30 4.22 5.19 -10.08
C ALA A 30 4.74 4.94 -11.51
N GLU A 31 3.83 4.79 -12.49
CA GLU A 31 4.19 4.66 -13.90
C GLU A 31 4.93 5.90 -14.41
N GLU A 32 4.44 7.09 -14.08
CA GLU A 32 5.03 8.34 -14.57
C GLU A 32 6.37 8.65 -13.90
N LEU A 33 6.51 8.43 -12.59
CA LEU A 33 7.79 8.55 -11.90
C LEU A 33 8.83 7.57 -12.46
N THR A 34 8.40 6.35 -12.84
CA THR A 34 9.30 5.38 -13.46
C THR A 34 9.83 5.89 -14.80
N LYS A 35 8.96 6.46 -15.64
CA LYS A 35 9.37 7.04 -16.94
C LYS A 35 10.27 8.25 -16.76
N LEU A 36 9.91 9.19 -15.89
CA LEU A 36 10.63 10.46 -15.70
C LEU A 36 12.01 10.26 -15.09
N THR A 37 12.16 9.31 -14.16
CA THR A 37 13.43 9.11 -13.44
C THR A 37 14.31 7.99 -14.02
N GLY A 38 13.75 7.15 -14.90
CA GLY A 38 14.40 5.93 -15.38
C GLY A 38 14.59 4.85 -14.31
N LYS A 39 14.10 5.07 -13.08
CA LYS A 39 14.19 4.13 -11.96
C LYS A 39 12.82 3.53 -11.68
N LYS A 40 12.75 2.22 -11.44
CA LYS A 40 11.49 1.54 -11.10
C LYS A 40 10.89 2.14 -9.82
N CYS A 41 9.73 2.78 -9.93
CA CYS A 41 8.91 3.13 -8.79
C CYS A 41 8.14 1.89 -8.30
N LEU A 42 8.15 1.63 -7.00
CA LEU A 42 7.39 0.54 -6.40
C LEU A 42 5.98 1.02 -6.05
N HIS A 43 4.98 0.37 -6.62
CA HIS A 43 3.58 0.62 -6.29
C HIS A 43 3.12 -0.39 -5.24
N LEU A 44 2.81 0.10 -4.04
CA LEU A 44 2.33 -0.68 -2.91
C LEU A 44 0.87 -0.30 -2.61
N LYS A 45 0.07 -1.26 -2.14
CA LYS A 45 -1.32 -1.06 -1.74
C LYS A 45 -1.62 -1.84 -0.48
N PHE A 46 -2.27 -1.19 0.48
CA PHE A 46 -2.73 -1.81 1.71
C PHE A 46 -4.26 -1.80 1.82
N PRO A 47 -4.86 -2.83 2.46
CA PRO A 47 -4.23 -4.10 2.86
C PRO A 47 -3.80 -4.93 1.64
N ASP A 48 -2.68 -5.66 1.76
CA ASP A 48 -2.25 -6.62 0.76
C ASP A 48 -3.00 -7.94 0.90
N ARG A 49 -4.07 -8.05 0.12
CA ARG A 49 -5.00 -9.19 0.07
C ARG A 49 -4.39 -10.49 -0.50
N THR A 50 -3.16 -10.45 -1.01
CA THR A 50 -2.49 -11.65 -1.55
C THR A 50 -1.86 -12.50 -0.43
N THR A 51 -1.56 -11.89 0.71
CA THR A 51 -1.00 -12.59 1.88
C THR A 51 -2.08 -13.38 2.64
N PRO A 52 -1.71 -14.41 3.44
CA PRO A 52 -2.67 -15.11 4.30
C PRO A 52 -3.44 -14.18 5.25
N LEU A 53 -2.77 -13.16 5.81
CA LEU A 53 -3.42 -12.14 6.65
C LEU A 53 -4.38 -11.27 5.83
N GLY A 54 -3.97 -10.88 4.63
CA GLY A 54 -4.79 -10.14 3.68
C GLY A 54 -6.06 -10.89 3.26
N GLN A 55 -5.97 -12.21 3.08
CA GLN A 55 -7.13 -13.05 2.78
C GLN A 55 -8.12 -13.11 3.96
N CYS A 56 -7.60 -13.15 5.20
CA CYS A 56 -8.45 -13.01 6.40
C CYS A 56 -9.14 -11.64 6.44
N LEU A 57 -8.42 -10.55 6.17
CA LEU A 57 -8.97 -9.19 6.10
C LEU A 57 -10.02 -9.06 4.98
N ASP A 58 -9.79 -9.68 3.82
CA ASP A 58 -10.75 -9.68 2.71
C ASP A 58 -12.07 -10.36 3.10
N GLY A 59 -12.00 -11.47 3.84
CA GLY A 59 -13.19 -12.14 4.38
C GLY A 59 -14.05 -11.23 5.27
N TYR A 60 -13.41 -10.38 6.09
CA TYR A 60 -14.11 -9.37 6.88
C TYR A 60 -14.69 -8.25 6.00
N LEU A 61 -13.87 -7.65 5.13
CA LEU A 61 -14.28 -6.52 4.28
C LEU A 61 -15.39 -6.88 3.28
N THR A 62 -15.50 -8.16 2.91
CA THR A 62 -16.56 -8.66 2.02
C THR A 62 -17.79 -9.18 2.78
N GLY A 63 -17.82 -9.05 4.10
CA GLY A 63 -18.94 -9.48 4.95
C GLY A 63 -19.08 -10.99 5.10
N LYS A 64 -18.08 -11.77 4.71
CA LYS A 64 -18.09 -13.24 4.79
C LYS A 64 -17.72 -13.76 6.17
N ARG A 65 -17.08 -12.94 7.02
CA ARG A 65 -16.65 -13.29 8.37
C ARG A 65 -16.81 -12.10 9.32
N ASN A 66 -17.28 -12.37 10.53
CA ASN A 66 -17.23 -11.41 11.63
C ASN A 66 -15.90 -11.53 12.37
N MET A 67 -15.42 -10.42 12.91
CA MET A 67 -14.18 -10.39 13.68
C MET A 67 -14.28 -9.32 14.75
N ASP A 68 -13.62 -9.56 15.88
CA ASP A 68 -13.51 -8.58 16.95
C ASP A 68 -12.83 -7.29 16.42
N PRO A 69 -13.35 -6.08 16.73
CA PRO A 69 -12.79 -4.83 16.25
C PRO A 69 -11.33 -4.59 16.65
N HIS A 70 -10.91 -5.03 17.84
CA HIS A 70 -9.51 -4.89 18.27
C HIS A 70 -8.59 -5.83 17.50
N ALA A 71 -9.02 -7.09 17.31
CA ALA A 71 -8.30 -8.05 16.48
C ALA A 71 -8.18 -7.56 15.02
N LEU A 72 -9.23 -6.97 14.46
CA LEU A 72 -9.23 -6.38 13.12
C LEU A 72 -8.20 -5.26 13.00
N HIS A 73 -8.14 -4.35 13.97
CA HIS A 73 -7.18 -3.26 13.98
C HIS A 73 -5.72 -3.75 14.00
N LEU A 74 -5.45 -4.80 14.80
CA LEU A 74 -4.12 -5.42 14.85
C LEU A 74 -3.78 -6.12 13.53
N LEU A 75 -4.74 -6.78 12.88
CA LEU A 75 -4.52 -7.40 11.57
C LEU A 75 -4.21 -6.39 10.47
N PHE A 76 -4.90 -5.24 10.45
CA PHE A 76 -4.54 -4.15 9.54
C PHE A 76 -3.14 -3.62 9.80
N THR A 77 -2.72 -3.56 11.06
CA THR A 77 -1.37 -3.10 11.42
C THR A 77 -0.30 -4.12 11.03
N ALA A 78 -0.57 -5.42 11.20
CA ALA A 78 0.31 -6.50 10.80
C ALA A 78 0.43 -6.66 9.27
N ASN A 79 -0.56 -6.16 8.51
CA ASN A 79 -0.59 -6.20 7.06
C ASN A 79 -0.22 -4.83 6.46
N ARG A 80 1.00 -4.37 6.76
CA ARG A 80 1.67 -3.17 6.25
C ARG A 80 2.97 -3.51 5.53
#